data_AF-A0A497EVV2-F1
#
_entry.id   AF-A0A497EVV2-F1
#
_cell.length_a   1.000
_cell.length_b   1.000
_cell.length_c   1.000
_cell.angle_alpha   90.00
_cell.angle_beta   90.00
_cell.angle_gamma   90.00
#
_symmetry.space_group_name_H-M   'P 1'
#
loop_
_entity.id
_entity.type
_entity.pdbx_description
1 polymer ?
#
loop_
_entity_poly.entity_id
_entity_poly.type
_entity_poly.pdbx_seq_one_letter_code
_entity_poly.pdbx_strand_id
1 'polypeptide(L)'
;MWGDLILAAPIAFIIILVVFLLMYLSGNLMAPKHEHTPDELEPYACGEKFPAERLQMSIQLYRFALYFTIFDVAAFILALATNAPLVAFIMYVALILLALIIIPKR
;
A
#
# COMPACT_ATOMS: atom_id res chain seq x y z
N MET A 1 -18.01 -17.35 20.98
CA MET A 1 -17.15 -18.43 20.47
C MET A 1 -17.05 -18.44 18.96
N TRP A 2 -18.14 -18.64 18.20
CA TRP A 2 -18.09 -18.59 16.72
C TRP A 2 -17.86 -17.18 16.15
N GLY A 3 -18.51 -16.15 16.74
CA GLY A 3 -18.31 -14.77 16.33
C GLY A 3 -16.87 -14.30 16.55
N ASP A 4 -16.28 -14.62 17.70
CA ASP A 4 -14.89 -14.24 18.04
C ASP A 4 -13.88 -14.91 17.11
N LEU A 5 -14.16 -16.13 16.65
CA LEU A 5 -13.32 -16.87 15.71
C LEU A 5 -13.40 -16.27 14.30
N ILE A 6 -14.60 -15.91 13.82
CA ILE A 6 -14.78 -15.28 12.50
C ILE A 6 -14.14 -13.88 12.46
N LEU A 7 -14.22 -13.14 13.56
CA LEU A 7 -13.60 -11.81 13.70
C LEU A 7 -12.10 -11.86 13.96
N ALA A 8 -11.50 -13.03 14.15
CA ALA A 8 -10.05 -13.14 14.25
C ALA A 8 -9.41 -12.68 12.93
N ALA A 9 -8.48 -11.72 13.01
CA ALA A 9 -7.85 -11.06 11.87
C ALA A 9 -7.43 -11.99 10.71
N PRO A 10 -6.74 -13.13 10.93
CA PRO A 10 -6.35 -14.01 9.82
C PRO A 10 -7.56 -14.69 9.15
N ILE A 11 -8.58 -15.06 9.93
CA ILE A 11 -9.78 -15.72 9.42
C ILE A 11 -10.64 -14.73 8.64
N ALA A 12 -10.84 -13.53 9.18
CA ALA A 12 -11.52 -12.44 8.48
C ALA A 12 -10.83 -12.09 7.16
N PHE A 13 -9.49 -12.01 7.14
CA PHE A 13 -8.71 -11.77 5.93
C PHE A 13 -8.95 -12.85 4.86
N ILE A 14 -8.91 -14.13 5.24
CA ILE A 14 -9.15 -15.26 4.32
C ILE A 14 -10.57 -15.19 3.75
N ILE A 15 -11.57 -14.95 4.59
CA ILE A 15 -12.98 -14.86 4.15
C ILE A 15 -13.12 -13.73 3.13
N ILE A 16 -12.61 -12.54 3.43
CA ILE A 16 -12.66 -11.38 2.54
C ILE A 16 -11.94 -11.68 1.22
N LEU A 17 -10.75 -12.27 1.28
CA LEU A 17 -9.97 -12.63 0.09
C LEU A 17 -10.72 -13.63 -0.80
N VAL A 18 -11.34 -14.65 -0.20
CA VAL A 18 -12.16 -15.62 -0.94
C VAL A 18 -13.36 -14.94 -1.60
N VAL A 19 -14.05 -14.05 -0.88
CA VAL A 19 -15.18 -13.29 -1.44
C VAL A 19 -14.74 -12.45 -2.64
N PHE A 20 -13.62 -11.73 -2.53
CA PHE A 20 -13.07 -10.94 -3.64
C PHE A 20 -12.68 -11.80 -4.85
N LEU A 21 -12.04 -12.96 -4.60
CA LEU A 21 -11.69 -13.89 -5.68
C LEU A 21 -12.92 -14.45 -6.39
N LEU A 22 -13.96 -14.84 -5.63
CA LEU A 22 -15.22 -15.31 -6.21
C LEU A 22 -15.88 -14.22 -7.05
N MET A 23 -15.86 -12.97 -6.59
CA MET A 23 -16.41 -11.83 -7.34
C MET A 23 -15.61 -11.54 -8.62
N TYR A 24 -14.29 -11.63 -8.57
CA TYR A 24 -13.44 -11.48 -9.75
C TYR A 24 -13.68 -12.58 -10.78
N LEU A 25 -13.74 -13.84 -10.33
CA LEU A 25 -13.97 -15.00 -11.18
C LEU A 25 -15.38 -15.01 -11.79
N SER A 26 -16.39 -14.61 -11.03
CA SER A 26 -17.76 -14.50 -11.54
C SER A 26 -17.86 -13.43 -12.62
N GLY A 27 -17.18 -12.29 -12.45
CA GLY A 27 -17.09 -11.25 -13.48
C GLY A 27 -16.54 -11.79 -14.81
N ASN A 28 -15.46 -12.55 -14.76
CA ASN A 28 -14.88 -13.18 -15.96
C ASN A 28 -15.81 -14.25 -16.58
N LEU A 29 -16.58 -14.97 -15.76
CA LEU A 29 -17.51 -15.99 -16.24
C LEU A 29 -18.76 -15.37 -16.90
N MET A 30 -19.23 -14.24 -16.38
CA MET A 30 -20.43 -13.55 -16.86
C MET A 30 -20.15 -12.59 -18.03
N ALA A 31 -18.90 -12.19 -18.24
CA ALA A 31 -18.52 -11.27 -19.31
C ALA A 31 -18.80 -11.88 -20.70
N PRO A 32 -19.33 -11.08 -21.65
CA PRO A 32 -19.40 -11.49 -23.05
C PRO A 32 -18.00 -11.81 -23.58
N LYS A 33 -17.83 -13.01 -24.13
CA LYS A 33 -16.56 -13.41 -24.76
C LYS A 33 -16.53 -12.87 -26.19
N HIS A 34 -15.49 -12.13 -26.53
CA HIS A 34 -15.23 -11.65 -27.88
C HIS A 34 -13.73 -11.79 -28.20
N GLU A 35 -13.38 -11.78 -29.48
CA GLU A 35 -11.99 -11.68 -29.91
C GLU A 35 -11.54 -10.23 -29.78
N HIS A 36 -10.52 -9.98 -28.96
CA HIS A 36 -10.02 -8.62 -28.79
C HIS A 36 -9.37 -8.11 -30.09
N THR A 37 -9.77 -6.92 -30.50
CA THR A 37 -9.12 -6.25 -31.64
C THR A 37 -7.84 -5.55 -31.20
N PRO A 38 -6.83 -5.36 -32.08
CA PRO A 38 -5.62 -4.64 -31.72
C PRO A 38 -5.90 -3.25 -31.13
N ASP A 39 -6.85 -2.51 -31.73
CA ASP A 39 -7.23 -1.16 -31.31
C ASP A 39 -7.90 -1.13 -29.91
N GLU A 40 -8.59 -2.20 -29.51
CA GLU A 40 -9.16 -2.34 -28.14
C GLU A 40 -8.07 -2.46 -27.07
N LEU A 41 -6.93 -3.03 -27.44
CA LEU A 41 -5.79 -3.26 -26.55
C LEU A 41 -4.80 -2.08 -26.55
N GLU A 42 -5.00 -1.07 -27.42
CA GLU A 42 -4.16 0.11 -27.45
C GLU A 42 -4.37 0.99 -26.18
N PRO A 43 -3.31 1.60 -25.63
CA PRO A 43 -3.44 2.51 -24.50
C PRO A 43 -4.40 3.67 -24.81
N TYR A 44 -5.25 4.01 -23.84
CA TYR A 44 -6.13 5.17 -23.99
C TYR A 44 -5.30 6.46 -24.06
N ALA A 45 -5.30 7.09 -25.25
CA ALA A 45 -4.71 8.40 -25.50
C ALA A 45 -5.69 9.30 -26.27
N CYS A 46 -6.94 9.38 -25.80
CA CYS A 46 -8.01 10.16 -26.45
C CYS A 46 -8.25 9.80 -27.94
N GLY A 47 -7.98 8.56 -28.33
CA GLY A 47 -8.09 8.08 -29.72
C GLY A 47 -6.86 8.34 -30.59
N GLU A 48 -5.80 8.93 -30.03
CA GLU A 48 -4.51 9.07 -30.71
C GLU A 48 -3.69 7.79 -30.60
N LYS A 49 -2.91 7.49 -31.66
CA LYS A 49 -1.96 6.39 -31.66
C LYS A 49 -0.72 6.79 -30.87
N PHE A 50 -0.73 6.50 -29.58
CA PHE A 50 0.37 6.80 -28.68
C PHE A 50 1.12 5.51 -28.29
N PRO A 51 2.47 5.49 -28.36
CA PRO A 51 3.22 4.31 -27.97
C PRO A 51 3.07 4.03 -26.46
N ALA A 52 2.99 2.76 -26.09
CA ALA A 52 2.92 2.33 -24.70
C ALA A 52 4.28 2.54 -23.99
N GLU A 53 4.56 3.78 -23.61
CA GLU A 53 5.81 4.16 -22.94
C GLU A 53 5.64 4.26 -21.43
N ARG A 54 6.63 3.73 -20.70
CA ARG A 54 6.72 3.89 -19.24
C ARG A 54 7.48 5.16 -18.95
N LEU A 55 6.74 6.26 -18.76
CA LEU A 55 7.34 7.54 -18.38
C LEU A 55 7.70 7.52 -16.89
N GLN A 56 8.92 7.97 -16.56
CA GLN A 56 9.29 8.25 -15.18
C GLN A 56 8.57 9.53 -14.74
N MET A 57 7.44 9.36 -14.06
CA MET A 57 6.75 10.49 -13.47
C MET A 57 7.58 11.02 -12.29
N SER A 58 7.82 12.34 -12.28
CA SER A 58 8.36 13.00 -11.10
C SER A 58 7.32 12.90 -9.99
N ILE A 59 7.52 11.99 -9.04
CA ILE A 59 6.61 11.82 -7.92
C ILE A 59 6.80 13.02 -6.98
N GLN A 60 5.92 14.03 -7.09
CA GLN A 60 5.93 15.19 -6.19
C GLN A 60 5.82 14.76 -4.71
N LEU A 61 5.16 13.62 -4.47
CA LEU A 61 4.94 13.02 -3.16
C LEU A 61 6.02 12.03 -2.73
N TYR A 62 7.13 11.88 -3.46
CA TYR A 62 8.19 10.91 -3.09
C TYR A 62 8.74 11.20 -1.69
N ARG A 63 8.95 12.48 -1.39
CA ARG A 63 9.39 12.93 -0.06
C ARG A 63 8.38 12.60 1.01
N PHE A 64 7.09 12.77 0.71
CA PHE A 64 6.02 12.40 1.62
C PHE A 64 6.04 10.90 1.90
N ALA A 65 6.17 10.06 0.87
CA ALA A 65 6.30 8.62 1.03
C ALA A 65 7.51 8.23 1.87
N LEU A 66 8.66 8.89 1.67
CA LEU A 66 9.88 8.66 2.46
C LEU A 66 9.70 9.06 3.94
N TYR A 67 9.10 10.21 4.22
CA TYR A 67 8.82 10.59 5.61
C TYR A 67 7.79 9.65 6.24
N PHE A 68 6.75 9.28 5.49
CA PHE A 68 5.73 8.34 5.94
C PHE A 68 6.35 7.01 6.37
N THR A 69 7.24 6.42 5.57
CA THR A 69 7.90 5.14 5.92
C THR A 69 8.81 5.26 7.14
N ILE A 70 9.54 6.37 7.29
CA ILE A 70 10.34 6.63 8.49
C ILE A 70 9.45 6.67 9.74
N PHE A 71 8.34 7.41 9.68
CA PHE A 71 7.40 7.51 10.79
C PHE A 71 6.66 6.19 11.07
N ASP A 72 6.34 5.42 10.04
CA ASP A 72 5.65 4.12 10.18
C ASP A 72 6.53 3.11 10.92
N VAL A 73 7.80 2.98 10.53
CA VAL A 73 8.78 2.13 11.24
C VAL A 73 9.02 2.62 12.66
N ALA A 74 9.12 3.94 12.85
CA ALA A 74 9.26 4.53 14.18
C ALA A 74 8.07 4.19 15.08
N ALA A 75 6.85 4.37 14.58
CA ALA A 75 5.61 4.06 15.30
C ALA A 75 5.54 2.57 15.65
N PHE A 76 5.93 1.68 14.73
CA PHE A 76 5.98 0.24 14.99
C PHE A 76 6.95 -0.12 16.12
N ILE A 77 8.17 0.43 16.12
CA ILE A 77 9.15 0.20 17.19
C ILE A 77 8.62 0.72 18.53
N LEU A 78 8.01 1.91 18.55
CA LEU A 78 7.39 2.47 19.76
C LEU A 78 6.24 1.61 20.28
N ALA A 79 5.41 1.07 19.37
CA ALA A 79 4.31 0.18 19.74
C ALA A 79 4.80 -1.14 20.35
N LEU A 80 5.97 -1.65 19.94
CA LEU A 80 6.59 -2.83 20.54
C LEU A 80 7.35 -2.54 21.84
N ALA A 81 7.75 -1.30 22.08
CA ALA A 81 8.58 -0.89 23.22
C ALA A 81 7.79 -0.76 24.55
N THR A 82 6.68 -1.48 24.72
CA THR A 82 5.76 -1.34 25.87
C THR A 82 6.41 -1.58 27.24
N ASN A 83 7.45 -2.40 27.30
CA ASN A 83 8.21 -2.70 28.52
C ASN A 83 9.59 -2.02 28.57
N ALA A 84 9.89 -1.10 27.67
CA ALA A 84 11.17 -0.41 27.65
C ALA A 84 11.29 0.61 28.80
N PRO A 85 12.49 0.81 29.37
CA PRO A 85 12.72 1.90 30.33
C PRO A 85 12.36 3.25 29.69
N LEU A 86 11.68 4.12 30.46
CA LEU A 86 11.22 5.43 29.97
C LEU A 86 12.35 6.28 29.35
N VAL A 87 13.56 6.19 29.91
CA VAL A 87 14.74 6.89 29.39
C VAL A 87 15.08 6.44 27.97
N ALA A 88 15.05 5.12 27.69
CA ALA A 88 15.32 4.59 26.37
C ALA A 88 14.25 5.01 25.36
N PHE A 89 12.98 5.03 25.77
CA PHE A 89 11.86 5.51 24.96
C PHE A 89 12.05 6.99 24.57
N ILE A 90 12.33 7.86 25.54
CA ILE A 90 12.56 9.30 25.30
C ILE A 90 13.78 9.51 24.39
N MET A 91 14.88 8.79 24.63
CA MET A 91 16.08 8.85 23.80
C MET A 91 15.79 8.45 22.35
N TYR A 92 15.02 7.39 22.14
CA TYR A 92 14.65 6.94 20.80
C TYR A 92 13.81 7.97 20.05
N VAL A 93 12.80 8.55 20.71
CA VAL A 93 11.99 9.65 20.13
C VAL A 93 12.86 10.85 19.79
N ALA A 94 13.76 11.26 20.70
CA ALA A 94 14.68 12.36 20.47
C ALA A 94 15.61 12.11 19.27
N LEU A 95 16.12 10.88 19.11
CA LEU A 95 16.95 10.48 17.98
C LEU A 95 16.17 10.54 16.65
N ILE A 96 14.91 10.08 16.61
CA ILE A 96 14.07 10.19 15.41
C ILE A 96 13.87 11.66 15.03
N LEU A 97 13.52 12.51 15.99
CA LEU A 97 13.33 13.95 15.75
C LEU A 97 14.62 14.60 15.26
N LEU A 98 15.77 14.24 15.83
CA LEU A 98 17.07 14.73 15.37
C LEU A 98 17.37 14.28 13.94
N ALA A 99 17.13 13.01 13.62
CA ALA A 99 17.33 12.48 12.27
C ALA A 99 16.47 13.22 11.24
N LEU A 100 15.21 13.54 11.57
CA LEU A 100 14.32 14.31 10.72
C LEU A 100 14.80 15.75 10.45
N ILE A 101 15.50 16.36 11.41
CA ILE A 101 16.10 17.69 11.23
C ILE A 101 17.30 17.61 10.28
N ILE A 102 18.09 16.53 10.36
CA ILE A 102 19.31 16.34 9.57
C ILE A 102 19.01 15.95 8.12
N ILE A 103 17.88 15.27 7.85
CA ILE A 103 17.53 14.81 6.51
C ILE A 103 17.56 15.99 5.51
N PRO A 104 18.38 15.91 4.45
CA PRO A 104 18.55 17.00 3.51
C PRO A 104 17.23 17.28 2.80
N LYS A 105 16.79 18.54 2.86
CA LYS A 105 15.53 19.00 2.26
C LYS A 105 15.68 19.37 0.78
N ARG A 106 16.78 19.00 0.12
CA ARG A 106 17.04 19.26 -1.31
C ARG A 106 17.06 17.98 -2.10
#